data_AF-G1VFK2-F1
#
_entry.id   AF-G1VFK2-F1
#
_cell.length_a   1.000
_cell.length_b   1.000
_cell.length_c   1.000
_cell.angle_alpha   90.00
_cell.angle_beta   90.00
_cell.angle_gamma   90.00
#
_symmetry.space_group_name_H-M   'P 1'
#
loop_
_entity.id
_entity.type
_entity.pdbx_description
1 polymer ?
#
loop_
_entity_poly.entity_id
_entity_poly.type
_entity_poly.pdbx_seq_one_letter_code
_entity_poly.pdbx_strand_id
1 'polypeptide(L)'
;MKRLFLFLFVAVLIAGCATTYYDSEGNPVPKEKMNQLRTAAVKAHLGEHRYRIFVDRMYPMRGPAVYLQYDWGMEVSGDSVGLFLPYFGRVYQIPYGRGGGLSLVEPLTSYKEEPMKDGRRIFMTTRNDFESYQIVLEVFDNATVSLIVNPSGKESISFSGVMELNDSFTPKGVKTSKRRQTTFMKL
;
A
#
# COMPACT_ATOMS: atom_id res chain seq x y z
N MET A 1 9.45 -31.62 -40.82
CA MET A 1 8.97 -30.22 -40.86
C MET A 1 8.10 -29.81 -39.66
N LYS A 2 7.26 -30.68 -39.07
CA LYS A 2 6.43 -30.34 -37.89
C LYS A 2 7.22 -29.93 -36.62
N ARG A 3 8.40 -30.51 -36.38
CA ARG A 3 9.25 -30.17 -35.23
C ARG A 3 9.87 -28.76 -35.33
N LEU A 4 10.13 -28.27 -36.54
CA LEU A 4 10.69 -26.93 -36.76
C LEU A 4 9.66 -25.84 -36.45
N PHE A 5 8.39 -26.06 -36.82
CA PHE A 5 7.29 -25.17 -36.44
C PHE A 5 7.06 -25.15 -34.92
N LEU A 6 7.29 -26.28 -34.23
CA LEU A 6 7.13 -26.39 -32.79
C LEU A 6 8.22 -25.61 -32.03
N PHE A 7 9.47 -25.59 -32.52
CA PHE A 7 10.53 -24.75 -31.96
C PHE A 7 10.30 -23.25 -32.21
N LEU A 8 9.72 -22.88 -33.36
CA LEU A 8 9.41 -21.49 -33.69
C LEU A 8 8.29 -20.93 -32.80
N PHE A 9 7.31 -21.77 -32.41
CA PHE A 9 6.24 -21.40 -31.50
C PHE A 9 6.73 -21.19 -30.05
N VAL A 10 7.71 -21.99 -29.60
CA VAL A 10 8.35 -21.84 -28.27
C VAL A 10 9.20 -20.56 -28.20
N ALA A 11 9.88 -20.18 -29.29
CA ALA A 11 10.68 -18.95 -29.32
C ALA A 11 9.82 -17.67 -29.23
N VAL A 12 8.63 -17.67 -29.86
CA VAL A 12 7.70 -16.53 -29.81
C VAL A 12 7.08 -16.35 -28.41
N LEU A 13 6.88 -17.44 -27.66
CA LEU A 13 6.36 -17.39 -26.28
C LEU A 13 7.34 -16.79 -25.26
N ILE A 14 8.65 -16.83 -25.52
CA ILE A 14 9.67 -16.32 -24.60
C ILE A 14 9.88 -14.80 -24.75
N ALA A 15 9.54 -14.22 -25.92
CA ALA A 15 9.69 -12.79 -26.17
C ALA A 15 8.57 -11.90 -25.56
N GLY A 16 7.53 -12.49 -24.99
CA GLY A 16 6.31 -11.79 -24.56
C GLY A 16 6.31 -11.18 -23.15
N CYS A 17 7.37 -11.32 -22.36
CA CYS A 17 7.34 -10.97 -20.93
C CYS A 17 8.42 -9.97 -20.49
N ALA A 18 8.87 -9.07 -21.37
CA ALA A 18 9.70 -7.93 -20.97
C ALA A 18 8.80 -6.70 -20.76
N THR A 19 8.35 -6.46 -19.53
CA THR A 19 7.66 -5.22 -19.18
C THR A 19 8.68 -4.08 -19.15
N THR A 20 8.80 -3.33 -20.25
CA THR A 20 9.59 -2.10 -20.30
C THR A 20 8.78 -0.97 -19.66
N TYR A 21 9.39 -0.28 -18.70
CA TYR A 21 8.80 0.90 -18.09
C TYR A 21 9.17 2.12 -18.93
N TYR A 22 8.23 3.05 -19.11
CA TYR A 22 8.45 4.30 -19.84
C TYR A 22 8.33 5.49 -18.88
N ASP A 23 9.13 6.53 -19.09
CA ASP A 23 8.98 7.81 -18.40
C ASP A 23 7.87 8.66 -19.03
N SER A 24 7.59 9.83 -18.42
CA SER A 24 6.60 10.78 -18.95
C SER A 24 6.95 11.36 -20.33
N GLU A 25 8.19 11.18 -20.78
CA GLU A 25 8.71 11.61 -22.09
C GLU A 25 8.72 10.46 -23.11
N GLY A 26 8.28 9.26 -22.72
CA GLY A 26 8.21 8.07 -23.58
C GLY A 26 9.53 7.31 -23.74
N ASN A 27 10.58 7.64 -22.99
CA ASN A 27 11.84 6.92 -23.03
C ASN A 27 11.80 5.67 -22.13
N PRO A 28 12.44 4.56 -22.55
CA PRO A 28 12.51 3.36 -21.74
C PRO A 28 13.40 3.61 -20.51
N VAL A 29 12.84 3.38 -19.31
CA VAL A 29 13.55 3.48 -18.04
C VAL A 29 14.14 2.12 -17.67
N PRO A 30 15.45 2.01 -17.40
CA PRO A 30 16.05 0.78 -16.89
C PRO A 30 15.38 0.35 -15.59
N LYS A 31 15.18 -0.96 -15.40
CA LYS A 31 14.55 -1.53 -14.19
C LYS A 31 15.24 -1.08 -12.90
N GLU A 32 16.57 -0.96 -12.92
CA GLU A 32 17.36 -0.49 -11.78
C GLU A 32 17.03 0.95 -11.40
N LYS A 33 16.94 1.85 -12.39
CA LYS A 33 16.56 3.26 -12.17
C LYS A 33 15.14 3.36 -11.61
N MET A 34 14.21 2.56 -12.12
CA MET A 34 12.84 2.51 -11.59
C MET A 34 12.80 2.03 -10.13
N ASN A 35 13.57 1.00 -9.79
CA ASN A 35 13.66 0.51 -8.41
C ASN A 35 14.23 1.59 -7.48
N GLN A 36 15.29 2.28 -7.90
CA GLN A 36 15.87 3.39 -7.13
C GLN A 36 14.85 4.52 -6.89
N LEU A 37 14.08 4.90 -7.91
CA LEU A 37 13.03 5.91 -7.78
C LEU A 37 11.92 5.46 -6.82
N ARG A 38 11.47 4.21 -6.89
CA ARG A 38 10.49 3.66 -5.94
C ARG A 38 11.03 3.68 -4.52
N THR A 39 12.25 3.21 -4.31
CA THR A 39 12.88 3.20 -2.98
C THR A 39 13.02 4.62 -2.43
N ALA A 40 13.40 5.60 -3.27
CA ALA A 40 13.47 6.99 -2.86
C ALA A 40 12.08 7.55 -2.47
N ALA A 41 11.03 7.26 -3.27
CA ALA A 41 9.67 7.69 -2.97
C ALA A 41 9.14 7.06 -1.66
N VAL A 42 9.33 5.76 -1.47
CA VAL A 42 8.98 5.06 -0.22
C VAL A 42 9.68 5.72 0.98
N LYS A 43 10.98 6.02 0.84
CA LYS A 43 11.74 6.66 1.92
C LYS A 43 11.24 8.06 2.24
N ALA A 44 10.86 8.84 1.24
CA ALA A 44 10.29 10.17 1.39
C ALA A 44 8.95 10.14 2.13
N HIS A 45 7.99 9.33 1.65
CA HIS A 45 6.67 9.18 2.26
C HIS A 45 6.72 8.77 3.73
N LEU A 46 7.56 7.78 4.04
CA LEU A 46 7.80 7.35 5.41
C LEU A 46 8.51 8.43 6.24
N GLY A 47 9.44 9.21 5.65
CA GLY A 47 10.09 10.32 6.34
C GLY A 47 9.16 11.49 6.66
N GLU A 48 8.10 11.67 5.89
CA GLU A 48 7.05 12.67 6.14
C GLU A 48 5.97 12.17 7.11
N HIS A 49 6.00 10.89 7.50
CA HIS A 49 4.92 10.19 8.20
C HIS A 49 3.56 10.41 7.51
N ARG A 50 3.55 10.47 6.18
CA ARG A 50 2.36 10.71 5.36
C ARG A 50 2.34 9.77 4.17
N TYR A 51 1.48 8.76 4.28
CA TYR A 51 1.39 7.72 3.27
C TYR A 51 0.03 7.02 3.30
N ARG A 52 -0.42 6.60 2.12
CA ARG A 52 -1.55 5.69 1.96
C ARG A 52 -1.06 4.33 1.48
N ILE A 53 -1.74 3.31 1.94
CA ILE A 53 -1.51 1.92 1.60
C ILE A 53 -2.81 1.34 1.12
N PHE A 54 -2.76 0.64 -0.02
CA PHE A 54 -3.87 -0.16 -0.51
C PHE A 54 -3.56 -1.64 -0.35
N VAL A 55 -4.56 -2.40 0.08
CA VAL A 55 -4.43 -3.84 0.30
C VAL A 55 -5.21 -4.61 -0.77
N ASP A 56 -4.57 -5.63 -1.31
CA ASP A 56 -5.13 -6.48 -2.38
C ASP A 56 -5.50 -7.89 -1.89
N ARG A 57 -4.98 -8.26 -0.70
CA ARG A 57 -5.23 -9.56 -0.09
C ARG A 57 -5.32 -9.44 1.41
N MET A 58 -6.23 -10.23 1.97
CA MET A 58 -6.32 -10.45 3.41
C MET A 58 -6.04 -11.90 3.77
N TYR A 59 -5.48 -12.07 4.96
CA TYR A 59 -5.08 -13.34 5.56
C TYR A 59 -5.68 -13.42 6.97
N PRO A 60 -6.93 -13.89 7.09
CA PRO A 60 -7.51 -14.22 8.38
C PRO A 60 -6.66 -15.27 9.10
N MET A 61 -6.60 -15.25 10.44
CA MET A 61 -5.93 -16.32 11.20
C MET A 61 -6.55 -17.71 10.95
N ARG A 62 -7.84 -17.73 10.59
CA ARG A 62 -8.57 -18.95 10.25
C ARG A 62 -9.19 -18.81 8.87
N GLY A 63 -8.78 -19.69 7.97
CA GLY A 63 -9.35 -19.77 6.64
C GLY A 63 -8.34 -19.43 5.55
N PRO A 64 -8.80 -19.46 4.28
CA PRO A 64 -7.96 -19.16 3.15
C PRO A 64 -7.68 -17.65 3.04
N ALA A 65 -6.62 -17.30 2.32
CA ALA A 65 -6.40 -15.93 1.88
C ALA A 65 -7.53 -15.50 0.92
N VAL A 66 -7.98 -14.26 1.05
CA VAL A 66 -9.06 -13.70 0.24
C VAL A 66 -8.54 -12.49 -0.52
N TYR A 67 -8.82 -12.47 -1.82
CA TYR A 67 -8.51 -11.33 -2.68
C TYR A 67 -9.56 -10.23 -2.49
N LEU A 68 -9.08 -8.99 -2.43
CA LEU A 68 -9.89 -7.79 -2.27
C LEU A 68 -10.07 -7.11 -3.62
N GLN A 69 -11.31 -6.69 -3.94
CA GLN A 69 -11.65 -6.04 -5.21
C GLN A 69 -11.86 -4.52 -5.09
N TYR A 70 -11.92 -4.00 -3.87
CA TYR A 70 -12.15 -2.57 -3.59
C TYR A 70 -10.88 -1.93 -3.02
N ASP A 71 -10.83 -0.60 -3.05
CA ASP A 71 -9.73 0.23 -2.54
C ASP A 71 -9.68 0.27 -0.99
N TRP A 72 -9.55 -0.91 -0.39
CA TRP A 72 -9.31 -1.05 1.05
C TRP A 72 -7.89 -0.64 1.37
N GLY A 73 -7.69 -0.05 2.54
CA GLY A 73 -6.40 0.52 2.87
C GLY A 73 -6.25 1.10 4.25
N MET A 74 -5.07 1.67 4.46
CA MET A 74 -4.69 2.41 5.65
C MET A 74 -4.04 3.73 5.22
N GLU A 75 -4.33 4.79 5.94
CA GLU A 75 -3.71 6.09 5.76
C GLU A 75 -3.04 6.52 7.07
N VAL A 76 -1.80 6.99 6.98
CA VAL A 76 -1.11 7.66 8.08
C VAL A 76 -0.92 9.11 7.70
N SER A 77 -1.32 10.02 8.58
CA SER A 77 -1.27 11.45 8.36
C SER A 77 -0.67 12.15 9.57
N GLY A 78 0.66 12.12 9.66
CA GLY A 78 1.41 12.68 10.78
C GLY A 78 1.17 11.91 12.07
N ASP A 79 0.29 12.43 12.92
CA ASP A 79 -0.01 11.91 14.25
C ASP A 79 -1.26 11.02 14.30
N SER A 80 -1.91 10.79 13.17
CA SER A 80 -3.20 10.09 13.09
C SER A 80 -3.13 8.93 12.10
N VAL A 81 -3.90 7.88 12.39
CA VAL A 81 -4.05 6.72 11.51
C VAL A 81 -5.53 6.48 11.18
N GLY A 82 -5.79 6.29 9.90
CA GLY A 82 -7.08 5.87 9.35
C GLY A 82 -6.99 4.43 8.86
N LEU A 83 -7.86 3.54 9.37
CA LEU A 83 -8.05 2.21 8.82
C LEU A 83 -9.38 2.17 8.08
N PHE A 84 -9.35 1.61 6.87
CA PHE A 84 -10.52 1.27 6.08
C PHE A 84 -10.28 -0.14 5.56
N LEU A 85 -10.43 -1.12 6.43
CA LEU A 85 -10.10 -2.52 6.14
C LEU A 85 -11.30 -3.43 6.38
N PRO A 86 -11.50 -4.45 5.52
CA PRO A 86 -12.49 -5.48 5.78
C PRO A 86 -12.02 -6.33 6.95
N TYR A 87 -12.97 -6.91 7.69
CA TYR A 87 -12.66 -7.79 8.81
C TYR A 87 -13.31 -9.15 8.64
N PHE A 88 -12.49 -10.20 8.70
CA PHE A 88 -12.92 -11.59 8.68
C PHE A 88 -12.20 -12.32 9.82
N GLY A 89 -12.95 -12.69 10.85
CA GLY A 89 -12.37 -13.32 12.03
C GLY A 89 -13.35 -13.40 13.17
N ARG A 90 -12.88 -13.93 14.30
CA ARG A 90 -13.68 -13.97 15.53
C ARG A 90 -13.67 -12.61 16.21
N VAL A 91 -14.86 -12.11 16.54
CA VAL A 91 -15.02 -10.95 17.40
C VAL A 91 -15.35 -11.44 18.80
N TYR A 92 -14.51 -11.13 19.77
CA TYR A 92 -14.69 -11.53 21.17
C TYR A 92 -15.54 -10.52 21.93
N GLN A 93 -15.47 -9.24 21.55
CA GLN A 93 -16.22 -8.14 22.15
C GLN A 93 -16.82 -7.27 21.04
N ILE A 94 -18.16 -7.23 20.97
CA ILE A 94 -18.89 -6.37 20.04
C ILE A 94 -19.45 -5.18 20.84
N PRO A 95 -18.94 -3.96 20.64
CA PRO A 95 -19.57 -2.77 21.21
C PRO A 95 -20.93 -2.54 20.55
N TYR A 96 -21.94 -2.18 21.36
CA TYR A 96 -23.30 -1.94 20.88
C TYR A 96 -23.33 -0.85 19.79
N GLY A 97 -23.93 -1.17 18.64
CA GLY A 97 -24.22 -0.20 17.58
C GLY A 97 -23.09 0.09 16.57
N ARG A 98 -21.95 -0.60 16.62
CA ARG A 98 -20.88 -0.45 15.61
C ARG A 98 -20.71 -1.74 14.78
N GLY A 99 -20.62 -1.58 13.46
CA GLY A 99 -20.39 -2.70 12.54
C GLY A 99 -19.05 -3.41 12.78
N GLY A 100 -18.92 -4.66 12.35
CA GLY A 100 -17.78 -5.53 12.66
C GLY A 100 -16.49 -5.28 11.87
N GLY A 101 -16.40 -4.22 11.06
CA GLY A 101 -15.23 -3.90 10.22
C GLY A 101 -14.09 -3.21 10.98
N LEU A 102 -12.92 -3.10 10.34
CA LEU A 102 -11.78 -2.33 10.82
C LEU A 102 -11.80 -0.93 10.17
N SER A 103 -12.79 -0.12 10.58
CA SER A 103 -12.96 1.25 10.11
C SER A 103 -12.80 2.23 11.27
N LEU A 104 -11.74 3.02 11.26
CA LEU A 104 -11.47 4.03 12.28
C LEU A 104 -10.60 5.16 11.74
N VAL A 105 -10.67 6.33 12.37
CA VAL A 105 -9.71 7.41 12.20
C VAL A 105 -9.41 7.93 13.59
N GLU A 106 -8.22 7.63 14.10
CA GLU A 106 -7.86 7.90 15.49
C GLU A 106 -6.41 8.40 15.59
N PRO A 107 -6.09 9.21 16.60
CA PRO A 107 -4.72 9.62 16.86
C PRO A 107 -3.86 8.42 17.27
N LEU A 108 -2.58 8.46 16.90
CA LEU A 108 -1.58 7.49 17.30
C LEU A 108 -1.14 7.77 18.75
N THR A 109 -1.24 6.76 19.59
CA THR A 109 -0.68 6.78 20.95
C THR A 109 0.81 6.49 20.94
N SER A 110 1.28 5.68 20.00
CA SER A 110 2.70 5.40 19.80
C SER A 110 3.01 5.18 18.33
N TYR A 111 4.18 5.63 17.90
CA TYR A 111 4.74 5.37 16.58
C TYR A 111 6.23 5.10 16.72
N LYS A 112 6.68 3.90 16.32
CA LYS A 112 8.09 3.50 16.38
C LYS A 112 8.50 2.87 15.07
N GLU A 113 9.60 3.35 14.50
CA GLU A 113 10.21 2.75 13.31
C GLU A 113 11.45 1.93 13.69
N GLU A 114 11.61 0.80 13.01
CA GLU A 114 12.78 -0.06 13.09
C GLU A 114 13.31 -0.36 11.68
N PRO A 115 14.63 -0.29 11.45
CA PRO A 115 15.21 -0.65 10.17
C PRO A 115 15.04 -2.15 9.91
N MET A 116 14.70 -2.50 8.68
CA MET A 116 14.65 -3.86 8.18
C MET A 116 15.65 -4.00 7.02
N LYS A 117 16.08 -5.23 6.71
CA LYS A 117 17.06 -5.49 5.65
C LYS A 117 16.69 -4.84 4.30
N ASP A 118 15.41 -4.97 3.92
CA ASP A 118 14.89 -4.52 2.62
C ASP A 118 13.73 -3.51 2.80
N GLY A 119 13.77 -2.70 3.87
CA GLY A 119 12.72 -1.71 4.12
C GLY A 119 12.67 -1.18 5.56
N ARG A 120 11.46 -0.84 6.03
CA ARG A 120 11.19 -0.39 7.39
C ARG A 120 10.03 -1.17 8.00
N ARG A 121 10.15 -1.45 9.30
CA ARG A 121 9.05 -1.96 10.13
C ARG A 121 8.57 -0.83 11.05
N ILE A 122 7.26 -0.65 11.11
CA ILE A 122 6.63 0.44 11.82
C ILE A 122 5.61 -0.17 12.79
N PHE A 123 5.77 0.15 14.06
CA PHE A 123 4.87 -0.25 15.13
C PHE A 123 4.02 0.95 15.51
N MET A 124 2.72 0.81 15.34
CA MET A 124 1.74 1.83 15.64
C MET A 124 0.77 1.31 16.69
N THR A 125 0.43 2.16 17.65
CA THR A 125 -0.66 1.88 18.60
C THR A 125 -1.65 3.01 18.50
N THR A 126 -2.93 2.67 18.38
CA THR A 126 -4.03 3.62 18.49
C THR A 126 -5.13 3.02 19.36
N ARG A 127 -6.02 3.86 19.86
CA ARG A 127 -7.10 3.45 20.74
C ARG A 127 -8.35 4.25 20.42
N ASN A 128 -9.48 3.55 20.32
CA ASN A 128 -10.79 4.17 20.35
C ASN A 128 -11.47 3.92 21.72
N ASP A 129 -12.71 4.37 21.88
CA ASP A 129 -13.46 4.22 23.13
C ASP A 129 -13.66 2.77 23.58
N PHE A 130 -13.60 1.80 22.66
CA PHE A 130 -14.00 0.41 22.89
C PHE A 130 -12.84 -0.58 22.84
N GLU A 131 -11.83 -0.36 22.00
CA GLU A 131 -10.72 -1.26 21.77
C GLU A 131 -9.42 -0.52 21.42
N SER A 132 -8.30 -1.14 21.76
CA SER A 132 -6.96 -0.71 21.35
C SER A 132 -6.49 -1.52 20.16
N TYR A 133 -5.78 -0.90 19.24
CA TYR A 133 -5.21 -1.53 18.06
C TYR A 133 -3.69 -1.44 18.10
N GLN A 134 -3.04 -2.58 18.00
CA GLN A 134 -1.62 -2.66 17.68
C GLN A 134 -1.50 -2.98 16.20
N ILE A 135 -0.79 -2.13 15.48
CA ILE A 135 -0.63 -2.23 14.04
C ILE A 135 0.86 -2.39 13.77
N VAL A 136 1.22 -3.45 13.05
CA VAL A 136 2.58 -3.68 12.59
C VAL A 136 2.56 -3.57 11.08
N LEU A 137 3.24 -2.55 10.58
CA LEU A 137 3.38 -2.28 9.16
C LEU A 137 4.82 -2.54 8.73
N GLU A 138 5.02 -3.42 7.77
CA GLU A 138 6.29 -3.62 7.10
C GLU A 138 6.18 -3.02 5.70
N VAL A 139 7.05 -2.08 5.38
CA VAL A 139 7.14 -1.44 4.07
C VAL A 139 8.47 -1.81 3.45
N PHE A 140 8.42 -2.45 2.30
CA PHE A 140 9.60 -2.84 1.54
C PHE A 140 10.03 -1.75 0.56
N ASP A 141 11.30 -1.74 0.18
CA ASP A 141 11.91 -0.76 -0.74
C ASP A 141 11.27 -0.76 -2.15
N ASN A 142 10.53 -1.82 -2.50
CA ASN A 142 9.78 -1.96 -3.74
C ASN A 142 8.32 -1.47 -3.64
N ALA A 143 7.96 -0.81 -2.52
CA ALA A 143 6.61 -0.35 -2.16
C ALA A 143 5.59 -1.45 -1.85
N THR A 144 5.98 -2.73 -1.83
CA THR A 144 5.14 -3.78 -1.25
C THR A 144 5.01 -3.56 0.24
N VAL A 145 3.85 -3.90 0.79
CA VAL A 145 3.60 -3.83 2.23
C VAL A 145 3.06 -5.14 2.78
N SER A 146 3.36 -5.39 4.05
CA SER A 146 2.71 -6.37 4.90
C SER A 146 2.14 -5.65 6.11
N LEU A 147 0.85 -5.81 6.36
CA LEU A 147 0.14 -5.12 7.42
C LEU A 147 -0.48 -6.15 8.35
N ILE A 148 -0.21 -6.06 9.64
CA ILE A 148 -0.83 -6.88 10.68
C ILE A 148 -1.60 -5.95 11.60
N VAL A 149 -2.89 -6.22 11.79
CA VAL A 149 -3.75 -5.48 12.71
C VAL A 149 -4.17 -6.41 13.84
N ASN A 150 -3.86 -6.00 15.07
CA ASN A 150 -4.20 -6.70 16.29
C ASN A 150 -5.13 -5.83 17.15
N PRO A 151 -6.46 -5.91 16.96
CA PRO A 151 -7.41 -5.26 17.85
C PRO A 151 -7.54 -6.05 19.17
N SER A 152 -7.77 -5.38 20.30
CA SER A 152 -7.92 -6.05 21.60
C SER A 152 -9.20 -6.89 21.72
N GLY A 153 -10.27 -6.52 21.00
CA GLY A 153 -11.57 -7.19 21.05
C GLY A 153 -11.81 -8.21 19.95
N LYS A 154 -10.81 -8.46 19.08
CA LYS A 154 -10.95 -9.24 17.84
C LYS A 154 -9.74 -10.13 17.61
N GLU A 155 -9.91 -11.17 16.82
CA GLU A 155 -8.78 -11.95 16.31
C GLU A 155 -7.92 -11.11 15.36
N SER A 156 -6.61 -11.34 15.39
CA SER A 156 -5.63 -10.72 14.49
C SER A 156 -5.97 -10.99 13.03
N ILE A 157 -5.60 -10.06 12.16
CA ILE A 157 -5.69 -10.24 10.72
C ILE A 157 -4.52 -9.56 10.02
N SER A 158 -4.03 -10.20 8.97
CA SER A 158 -2.93 -9.68 8.17
C SER A 158 -3.37 -9.36 6.75
N PHE A 159 -2.67 -8.46 6.09
CA PHE A 159 -2.93 -8.01 4.73
C PHE A 159 -1.64 -7.86 3.95
N SER A 160 -1.72 -8.08 2.63
CA SER A 160 -0.68 -7.66 1.69
C SER A 160 -1.20 -6.52 0.84
N GLY A 161 -0.28 -5.70 0.35
CA GLY A 161 -0.65 -4.55 -0.46
C GLY A 161 0.54 -3.80 -1.03
N VAL A 162 0.25 -2.57 -1.45
CA VAL A 162 1.23 -1.62 -1.97
C VAL A 162 1.03 -0.24 -1.36
N MET A 163 2.14 0.47 -1.17
CA MET A 163 2.13 1.89 -0.82
C MET A 163 1.84 2.74 -2.06
N GLU A 164 0.95 3.72 -1.92
CA GLU A 164 0.69 4.71 -2.94
C GLU A 164 1.87 5.70 -3.02
N LEU A 165 2.55 5.74 -4.17
CA LEU A 165 3.72 6.59 -4.40
C LEU A 165 3.41 7.89 -5.17
N ASN A 166 2.19 8.03 -5.67
CA ASN A 166 1.75 9.17 -6.47
C ASN A 166 0.92 10.18 -5.67
N ASP A 167 0.78 9.98 -4.36
CA ASP A 167 -0.01 10.85 -3.50
C ASP A 167 0.65 12.22 -3.37
N SER A 168 -0.01 13.27 -3.86
CA SER A 168 0.38 14.65 -3.59
C SER A 168 -0.32 15.14 -2.31
N PHE A 169 0.36 15.05 -1.16
CA PHE A 169 -0.13 15.64 0.09
C PHE A 169 0.06 17.16 0.07
N THR A 170 -0.87 17.91 -0.53
CA THR A 170 -0.81 19.38 -0.41
C THR A 170 -1.14 19.78 1.02
N PRO A 171 -0.26 20.46 1.77
CA PRO A 171 -0.61 20.95 3.10
C PRO A 171 -1.82 21.88 3.00
N LYS A 172 -2.82 21.67 3.88
CA LYS A 172 -3.99 22.57 4.03
C LYS A 172 -3.48 23.99 4.24
N GLY A 173 -3.50 24.80 3.19
CA GLY A 173 -2.99 26.18 3.20
C GLY A 173 -2.30 26.62 1.92
N VAL A 174 -1.78 25.71 1.09
CA VAL A 174 -1.20 26.07 -0.20
C VAL A 174 -2.23 25.82 -1.29
N LYS A 175 -2.86 26.90 -1.78
CA LYS A 175 -3.62 26.86 -3.03
C LYS A 175 -2.63 26.50 -4.14
N THR A 176 -2.56 25.23 -4.53
CA THR A 176 -1.91 24.83 -5.77
C THR A 176 -2.70 25.46 -6.92
N SER A 177 -2.25 26.60 -7.40
CA SER A 177 -2.67 27.15 -8.67
C SER A 177 -2.37 26.11 -9.73
N LYS A 178 -3.40 25.33 -10.10
CA LYS A 178 -3.42 24.44 -11.25
C LYS A 178 -3.12 25.29 -12.48
N ARG A 179 -1.84 25.41 -12.84
CA ARG A 179 -1.43 26.02 -14.11
C ARG A 179 -1.93 25.05 -15.18
N ARG A 180 -3.11 25.37 -15.72
CA ARG A 180 -3.73 24.68 -16.85
C ARG A 180 -2.63 24.39 -17.87
N GLN A 181 -2.49 23.11 -18.23
CA GLN A 181 -2.06 22.75 -19.56
C GLN A 181 -2.91 23.58 -20.54
N THR A 182 -2.26 24.52 -21.23
CA THR A 182 -2.79 25.10 -22.46
C THR A 182 -1.81 24.72 -23.55
N THR A 183 -2.20 23.68 -24.29
CA THR A 183 -2.12 23.58 -25.74
C THR A 183 -1.27 24.66 -26.40
N PHE A 184 -0.11 24.27 -26.91
CA PHE A 184 0.51 24.92 -28.06
C PHE A 184 0.72 23.87 -29.15
N MET A 185 -0.38 23.52 -29.82
CA MET A 185 -0.31 23.32 -31.27
C MET A 185 -0.50 24.71 -31.88
N LYS A 186 0.53 25.20 -32.56
CA LYS A 186 0.38 26.26 -33.56
C LYS A 186 1.40 25.98 -34.66
N LEU A 187 0.83 25.49 -35.77
CA LEU A 187 1.32 25.40 -37.15
C LEU A 187 2.70 24.77 -37.37
#